data_AF-A0A940RDH0-F1
#
_entry.id   AF-A0A940RDH0-F1
#
_cell.length_a   1.000
_cell.length_b   1.000
_cell.length_c   1.000
_cell.angle_alpha   90.00
_cell.angle_beta   90.00
_cell.angle_gamma   90.00
#
_symmetry.space_group_name_H-M   'P 1'
#
loop_
_entity.id
_entity.type
_entity.pdbx_description
1 polymer ?
#
loop_
_entity_poly.entity_id
_entity_poly.type
_entity_poly.pdbx_seq_one_letter_code
_entity_poly.pdbx_strand_id
1 'polypeptide(L)'
;MRKTFLFVLIVLSLSSRAQDKEKTPAAKGVVYGQVSEEKSAITVDDLTGKLVDNTFHGQIKGKVVEVCRAEGCWIRLKKADGTAMMVRAKDHAFLMPENIVGKMVLVEGSATVKETSEEMRKHYAEDAGKSKEEIAKIRGPEKSVEFAAKGVKVL
;
A
#
# COMPACT_ATOMS: atom_id res chain seq x y z
N MET A 1 -55.52 21.11 -39.59
CA MET A 1 -54.10 21.45 -39.84
C MET A 1 -53.35 21.41 -38.51
N ARG A 2 -52.18 20.76 -38.52
CA ARG A 2 -51.08 20.60 -37.53
C ARG A 2 -51.23 21.33 -36.17
N LYS A 3 -51.24 20.59 -35.04
CA LYS A 3 -50.08 20.22 -34.17
C LYS A 3 -49.38 21.49 -33.64
N THR A 4 -49.30 21.76 -32.35
CA THR A 4 -48.34 21.10 -31.43
C THR A 4 -48.66 21.33 -29.94
N PHE A 5 -48.59 20.26 -29.15
CA PHE A 5 -48.44 20.24 -27.69
C PHE A 5 -47.01 20.68 -27.33
N LEU A 6 -46.83 21.65 -26.42
CA LEU A 6 -45.52 22.01 -25.87
C LEU A 6 -45.46 21.52 -24.42
N PHE A 7 -44.93 20.31 -24.23
CA PHE A 7 -44.56 19.76 -22.93
C PHE A 7 -43.04 19.91 -22.82
N VAL A 8 -42.59 20.93 -22.09
CA VAL A 8 -41.16 21.15 -21.81
C VAL A 8 -40.79 20.28 -20.62
N LEU A 9 -40.32 19.06 -20.90
CA LEU A 9 -39.69 18.17 -19.94
C LEU A 9 -38.19 18.57 -19.86
N ILE A 10 -37.86 19.42 -18.89
CA ILE A 10 -36.46 19.65 -18.50
C ILE A 10 -35.98 18.39 -17.77
N VAL A 11 -35.36 17.48 -18.51
CA VAL A 11 -34.57 16.40 -17.92
C VAL A 11 -33.24 17.03 -17.50
N LEU A 12 -33.17 17.45 -16.24
CA LEU A 12 -31.93 17.83 -15.61
C LEU A 12 -31.14 16.54 -15.35
N SER A 13 -30.39 16.08 -16.35
CA SER A 13 -29.47 14.96 -16.21
C SER A 13 -28.35 15.37 -15.25
N LEU A 14 -28.51 15.05 -13.96
CA LEU A 14 -27.42 14.98 -13.02
C LEU A 14 -26.48 13.88 -13.51
N SER A 15 -25.44 14.27 -14.25
CA SER A 15 -24.28 13.43 -14.47
C SER A 15 -23.55 13.28 -13.14
N SER A 16 -23.99 12.31 -12.33
CA SER A 16 -23.20 11.79 -11.23
C SER A 16 -21.90 11.25 -11.83
N ARG A 17 -20.87 12.09 -11.87
CA ARG A 17 -19.50 11.60 -12.03
C ARG A 17 -19.15 10.89 -10.73
N ALA A 18 -19.46 9.60 -10.66
CA ALA A 18 -18.70 8.70 -9.81
C ALA A 18 -17.22 8.98 -10.13
N GLN A 19 -16.49 9.49 -9.16
CA GLN A 19 -15.05 9.68 -9.28
C GLN A 19 -14.42 8.29 -9.29
N ASP A 20 -14.40 7.63 -10.44
CA ASP A 20 -13.41 6.60 -10.70
C ASP A 20 -12.06 7.30 -10.52
N LYS A 21 -11.37 7.00 -9.40
CA LYS A 21 -9.98 7.40 -9.20
C LYS A 21 -9.16 6.68 -10.27
N GLU A 22 -9.06 7.27 -11.45
CA GLU A 22 -8.27 6.75 -12.56
C GLU A 22 -6.82 6.59 -12.07
N LYS A 23 -6.28 5.36 -12.16
CA LYS A 23 -4.94 5.06 -11.68
C LYS A 23 -3.93 5.61 -12.68
N THR A 24 -3.39 6.80 -12.40
CA THR A 24 -2.31 7.41 -13.20
C THR A 24 -1.17 6.40 -13.43
N PRO A 25 -0.74 6.14 -14.67
CA PRO A 25 0.33 5.18 -14.97
C PRO A 25 1.64 5.49 -14.23
N ALA A 26 2.39 4.45 -13.83
CA ALA A 26 3.66 4.59 -13.10
C ALA A 26 4.85 4.96 -13.99
N ALA A 27 4.78 6.13 -14.63
CA ALA A 27 5.90 6.74 -15.33
C ALA A 27 6.91 7.35 -14.34
N LYS A 28 8.18 7.46 -14.75
CA LYS A 28 9.22 8.09 -13.94
C LYS A 28 8.83 9.52 -13.56
N GLY A 29 8.96 9.86 -12.29
CA GLY A 29 8.60 11.16 -11.72
C GLY A 29 7.14 11.28 -11.25
N VAL A 30 6.26 10.33 -11.56
CA VAL A 30 4.87 10.34 -11.08
C VAL A 30 4.83 10.17 -9.56
N VAL A 31 3.96 10.94 -8.92
CA VAL A 31 3.74 10.93 -7.46
C VAL A 31 2.30 10.53 -7.17
N TYR A 32 2.14 9.59 -6.24
CA TYR A 32 0.88 9.20 -5.62
C TYR A 32 0.88 9.69 -4.17
N GLY A 33 -0.17 10.39 -3.74
CA GLY A 33 -0.21 11.01 -2.41
C GLY A 33 0.74 12.20 -2.31
N GLN A 34 1.40 12.36 -1.16
CA GLN A 34 2.31 13.47 -0.89
C GLN A 34 3.72 12.98 -0.55
N VAL A 35 4.69 13.42 -1.35
CA VAL A 35 6.11 13.13 -1.15
C VAL A 35 6.86 14.47 -1.19
N SER A 36 7.62 14.77 -0.15
CA SER A 36 8.54 15.91 -0.11
C SER A 36 9.80 15.62 -0.91
N GLU A 37 10.64 16.65 -1.10
CA GLU A 37 11.94 16.43 -1.75
C GLU A 37 12.75 15.36 -1.02
N GLU A 38 13.54 14.62 -1.79
CA GLU A 38 14.38 13.57 -1.24
C GLU A 38 15.49 14.21 -0.40
N LYS A 39 15.56 13.86 0.89
CA LYS A 39 16.61 14.37 1.78
C LYS A 39 17.55 13.28 2.25
N SER A 40 17.00 12.27 2.91
CA SER A 40 17.76 11.24 3.63
C SER A 40 17.04 9.90 3.56
N ALA A 41 16.65 9.51 2.35
CA ALA A 41 15.97 8.26 2.13
C ALA A 41 16.88 7.07 2.43
N ILE A 42 16.43 6.17 3.30
CA ILE A 42 17.13 4.92 3.63
C ILE A 42 16.66 3.79 2.70
N THR A 43 17.37 2.66 2.68
CA THR A 43 16.85 1.47 2.00
C THR A 43 15.79 0.77 2.86
N VAL A 44 14.96 -0.08 2.23
CA VAL A 44 14.02 -0.94 2.96
C VAL A 44 14.74 -1.84 3.97
N ASP A 45 15.94 -2.30 3.65
CA ASP A 45 16.72 -3.20 4.50
C ASP A 45 17.28 -2.49 5.75
N ASP A 46 17.55 -1.18 5.65
CA ASP A 46 18.04 -0.37 6.78
C ASP A 46 16.93 -0.03 7.79
N LEU A 47 15.66 -0.16 7.41
CA LEU A 47 14.53 0.36 8.19
C LEU A 47 14.50 -0.17 9.62
N THR A 48 14.70 -1.48 9.81
CA THR A 48 14.66 -2.10 11.14
C THR A 48 15.74 -1.52 12.07
N GLY A 49 16.91 -1.16 11.52
CA GLY A 49 18.00 -0.53 12.29
C GLY A 49 17.81 0.97 12.53
N LYS A 50 16.77 1.60 11.95
CA LYS A 50 16.47 3.03 12.07
C LYS A 50 15.22 3.33 12.89
N LEU A 51 14.58 2.30 13.44
CA LEU A 51 13.45 2.47 14.35
C LEU A 51 13.92 3.08 15.68
N VAL A 52 13.21 4.10 16.14
CA VAL A 52 13.33 4.67 17.49
C VAL A 52 11.98 4.47 18.18
N ASP A 53 12.00 3.84 19.35
CA ASP A 53 10.79 3.48 20.10
C ASP A 53 9.76 2.71 19.25
N ASN A 54 10.23 1.74 18.46
CA ASN A 54 9.43 0.94 17.52
C ASN A 54 8.74 1.73 16.39
N THR A 55 9.14 2.99 16.17
CA THR A 55 8.60 3.84 15.13
C THR A 55 9.69 4.40 14.22
N PHE A 56 9.32 4.72 12.99
CA PHE A 56 10.15 5.46 12.05
C PHE A 56 9.27 6.44 11.29
N HIS A 57 9.77 7.65 11.05
CA HIS A 57 9.15 8.64 10.19
C HIS A 57 10.18 9.11 9.17
N GLY A 58 9.87 8.98 7.89
CA GLY A 58 10.80 9.43 6.86
C GLY A 58 10.57 8.78 5.52
N GLN A 59 11.65 8.74 4.75
CA GLN A 59 11.65 8.28 3.37
C GLN A 59 12.42 6.96 3.26
N ILE A 60 11.87 6.02 2.51
CA ILE A 60 12.53 4.76 2.15
C ILE A 60 12.56 4.59 0.62
N LYS A 61 13.57 3.90 0.11
CA LYS A 61 13.66 3.48 -1.28
C LYS A 61 13.59 1.97 -1.42
N GLY A 62 12.86 1.51 -2.44
CA GLY A 62 12.78 0.09 -2.73
C GLY A 62 12.27 -0.21 -4.13
N LYS A 63 12.52 -1.44 -4.59
CA LYS A 63 11.96 -1.96 -5.84
C LYS A 63 10.61 -2.58 -5.56
N VAL A 64 9.57 -2.16 -6.28
CA VAL A 64 8.25 -2.77 -6.18
C VAL A 64 8.27 -4.15 -6.84
N VAL A 65 7.81 -5.17 -6.11
CA VAL A 65 7.68 -6.55 -6.62
C VAL A 65 6.24 -7.02 -6.71
N GLU A 66 5.33 -6.36 -5.99
CA GLU A 66 3.93 -6.69 -5.97
C GLU A 66 3.08 -5.45 -5.68
N VAL A 67 1.86 -5.43 -6.18
CA VAL A 67 0.83 -4.42 -5.90
C VAL A 67 -0.51 -5.12 -5.75
N CYS A 68 -1.38 -4.56 -4.92
CA CYS A 68 -2.76 -5.01 -4.80
C CYS A 68 -3.46 -4.96 -6.17
N ARG A 69 -3.75 -6.11 -6.77
CA ARG A 69 -4.43 -6.18 -8.08
C ARG A 69 -5.89 -5.75 -8.02
N ALA A 70 -6.54 -5.92 -6.88
CA ALA A 70 -7.93 -5.50 -6.69
C ALA A 70 -8.03 -3.97 -6.77
N GLU A 71 -7.37 -3.26 -5.84
CA GLU A 71 -7.59 -1.82 -5.68
C GLU A 71 -6.33 -0.99 -5.88
N GLY A 72 -5.13 -1.55 -5.72
CA GLY A 72 -3.88 -0.78 -5.73
C GLY A 72 -3.57 -0.07 -4.42
N CYS A 73 -4.22 -0.45 -3.32
CA CYS A 73 -4.09 0.19 -2.00
C CYS A 73 -2.78 -0.16 -1.25
N TRP A 74 -2.02 -1.15 -1.72
CA TRP A 74 -0.74 -1.54 -1.14
C TRP A 74 0.25 -2.03 -2.20
N ILE A 75 1.54 -1.94 -1.89
CA ILE A 75 2.66 -2.51 -2.66
C ILE A 75 3.56 -3.34 -1.74
N ARG A 76 4.38 -4.21 -2.32
CA ARG A 76 5.51 -4.83 -1.62
C ARG A 76 6.83 -4.38 -2.21
N LEU A 77 7.76 -4.03 -1.34
CA LEU A 77 9.13 -3.66 -1.68
C LEU A 77 10.08 -4.82 -1.41
N LYS A 78 10.94 -5.15 -2.39
CA LYS A 78 11.94 -6.21 -2.27
C LYS A 78 12.93 -5.92 -1.15
N LYS A 79 13.24 -6.93 -0.33
CA LYS A 79 14.36 -6.96 0.61
C LYS A 79 15.54 -7.75 0.06
N ALA A 80 16.73 -7.51 0.59
CA ALA A 80 17.96 -8.20 0.22
C ALA A 80 17.89 -9.72 0.51
N ASP A 81 17.17 -10.11 1.57
CA ASP A 81 16.96 -11.51 1.98
C ASP A 81 16.02 -12.32 1.05
N GLY A 82 15.51 -11.71 -0.03
CA GLY A 82 14.60 -12.34 -0.97
C GLY A 82 13.12 -12.27 -0.57
N THR A 83 12.80 -11.83 0.65
CA THR A 83 11.43 -11.55 1.08
C THR A 83 11.03 -10.12 0.67
N ALA A 84 9.83 -9.68 1.06
CA ALA A 84 9.35 -8.35 0.70
C ALA A 84 8.54 -7.70 1.83
N MET A 85 8.75 -6.40 2.04
CA MET A 85 8.04 -5.59 3.02
C MET A 85 6.78 -4.99 2.40
N MET A 86 5.65 -5.11 3.10
CA MET A 86 4.40 -4.48 2.67
C MET A 86 4.36 -3.00 3.04
N VAL A 87 3.94 -2.18 2.08
CA VAL A 87 3.71 -0.73 2.23
C VAL A 87 2.26 -0.46 1.83
N ARG A 88 1.49 0.14 2.73
CA ARG A 88 0.07 0.46 2.50
C ARG A 88 -0.09 1.95 2.27
N ALA A 89 -0.97 2.35 1.35
CA ALA A 89 -1.40 3.74 1.29
C ALA A 89 -2.11 4.09 2.61
N LYS A 90 -1.61 5.10 3.32
CA LYS A 90 -2.21 5.54 4.58
C LYS A 90 -3.67 5.92 4.33
N ASP A 91 -4.56 5.38 5.15
CA ASP A 91 -6.00 5.63 5.10
C ASP A 91 -6.65 5.39 3.72
N HIS A 92 -6.06 4.51 2.90
CA HIS A 92 -6.48 4.27 1.50
C HIS A 92 -6.55 5.57 0.65
N ALA A 93 -5.73 6.57 0.99
CA ALA A 93 -5.82 7.91 0.42
C ALA A 93 -5.58 7.94 -1.11
N PHE A 94 -4.74 7.03 -1.63
CA PHE A 94 -4.39 6.93 -3.04
C PHE A 94 -4.26 5.46 -3.49
N LEU A 95 -4.35 5.25 -4.80
CA LEU A 95 -4.25 3.94 -5.44
C LEU A 95 -3.07 3.94 -6.41
N MET A 96 -2.33 2.83 -6.44
CA MET A 96 -1.19 2.63 -7.32
C MET A 96 -1.57 1.68 -8.48
N PRO A 97 -1.16 1.97 -9.73
CA PRO A 97 -1.47 1.14 -10.89
C PRO A 97 -0.64 -0.15 -10.90
N GLU A 98 -1.10 -1.16 -11.63
CA GLU A 98 -0.39 -2.44 -11.74
C GLU A 98 1.02 -2.30 -12.37
N ASN A 99 1.18 -1.36 -13.30
CA ASN A 99 2.46 -1.12 -13.98
C ASN A 99 3.54 -0.46 -13.09
N ILE A 100 3.26 -0.25 -11.80
CA ILE A 100 4.26 0.14 -10.80
C ILE A 100 5.19 -1.03 -10.44
N VAL A 101 4.77 -2.28 -10.67
CA VAL A 101 5.60 -3.46 -10.43
C VAL A 101 6.89 -3.38 -11.26
N GLY A 102 8.01 -3.63 -10.60
CA GLY A 102 9.35 -3.55 -11.18
C GLY A 102 10.00 -2.15 -11.11
N LYS A 103 9.23 -1.10 -10.78
CA LYS A 103 9.77 0.27 -10.65
C LYS A 103 10.54 0.44 -9.33
N MET A 104 11.52 1.34 -9.36
CA MET A 104 12.10 1.89 -8.15
C MET A 104 11.22 3.02 -7.65
N VAL A 105 10.95 3.05 -6.35
CA VAL A 105 10.11 4.08 -5.73
C VAL A 105 10.79 4.69 -4.51
N LEU A 106 10.51 5.97 -4.29
CA LEU A 106 10.72 6.69 -3.04
C LEU A 106 9.37 6.74 -2.31
N VAL A 107 9.31 6.22 -1.09
CA VAL A 107 8.10 6.19 -0.27
C VAL A 107 8.33 7.10 0.94
N GLU A 108 7.44 8.06 1.17
CA GLU A 108 7.42 8.85 2.39
C GLU A 108 6.29 8.37 3.30
N GLY A 109 6.57 8.21 4.59
CA GLY A 109 5.55 7.78 5.54
C GLY A 109 6.11 7.41 6.90
N SER A 110 5.42 6.49 7.57
CA SER A 110 5.80 6.00 8.89
C SER A 110 5.81 4.48 8.94
N ALA A 111 6.79 3.93 9.66
CA ALA A 111 6.83 2.51 9.99
C ALA A 111 6.53 2.30 11.48
N THR A 112 5.82 1.23 11.79
CA THR A 112 5.57 0.80 13.17
C THR A 112 5.82 -0.70 13.28
N VAL A 113 6.44 -1.13 14.38
CA VAL A 113 6.57 -2.55 14.69
C VAL A 113 5.26 -3.05 15.29
N LYS A 114 4.66 -4.05 14.65
CA LYS A 114 3.54 -4.81 15.19
C LYS A 114 4.05 -6.14 15.70
N GLU A 115 3.81 -6.40 16.97
CA GLU A 115 4.11 -7.68 17.61
C GLU A 115 2.86 -8.56 17.58
N THR A 116 2.99 -9.79 17.09
CA THR A 116 1.93 -10.81 17.14
C THR A 116 2.37 -11.88 18.13
N SER A 117 1.55 -12.13 19.16
CA SER A 117 1.83 -13.12 20.19
C SER A 117 1.92 -14.54 19.63
N GLU A 118 2.64 -15.43 20.31
CA GLU A 118 2.73 -16.85 19.93
C GLU A 118 1.34 -17.49 19.80
N GLU A 119 0.44 -17.19 20.73
CA GLU A 119 -0.95 -17.69 20.73
C GLU A 119 -1.71 -17.27 19.48
N MET A 120 -1.70 -15.98 19.13
CA MET A 120 -2.36 -15.49 17.92
C MET A 120 -1.76 -16.08 16.65
N ARG A 121 -0.45 -16.30 16.62
CA ARG A 121 0.22 -16.96 15.49
C ARG A 121 -0.20 -18.42 15.34
N LYS A 122 -0.39 -19.14 16.45
CA LYS A 122 -0.92 -20.51 16.44
C LYS A 122 -2.37 -20.53 15.95
N HIS A 123 -3.20 -19.62 16.43
CA HIS A 123 -4.58 -19.46 15.96
C HIS A 123 -4.64 -19.20 14.45
N TYR A 124 -3.84 -18.26 13.92
CA TYR A 124 -3.77 -18.02 12.49
C TYR A 124 -3.27 -19.23 11.68
N ALA A 125 -2.39 -20.05 12.24
CA ALA A 125 -1.93 -21.27 11.59
C ALA A 125 -2.99 -22.37 11.58
N GLU A 126 -3.81 -22.47 12.63
CA GLU A 126 -4.99 -23.34 12.69
C GLU A 126 -6.02 -22.94 11.64
N ASP A 127 -6.36 -21.64 11.56
CA ASP A 127 -7.30 -21.11 10.56
C ASP A 127 -6.79 -21.33 9.12
N ALA A 128 -5.47 -21.26 8.92
CA ALA A 128 -4.83 -21.55 7.64
C ALA A 128 -4.74 -23.05 7.32
N GLY A 129 -5.23 -23.93 8.19
CA GLY A 129 -5.26 -25.39 7.98
C GLY A 129 -3.90 -26.07 8.08
N LYS A 130 -2.93 -25.49 8.80
CA LYS A 130 -1.61 -26.13 9.00
C LYS A 130 -1.69 -27.36 9.89
N SER A 131 -0.72 -28.26 9.76
CA SER A 131 -0.63 -29.46 10.59
C SER A 131 -0.32 -29.12 12.06
N LYS A 132 -0.72 -30.00 12.99
CA LYS A 132 -0.41 -29.83 14.42
C LYS A 132 1.11 -29.77 14.67
N GLU A 133 1.88 -30.51 13.89
CA GLU A 133 3.34 -30.53 13.92
C GLU A 133 3.94 -29.18 13.50
N GLU A 134 3.34 -28.48 12.53
CA GLU A 134 3.77 -27.14 12.12
C GLU A 134 3.38 -26.07 13.15
N ILE A 135 2.18 -26.17 13.72
CA ILE A 135 1.72 -25.25 14.77
C ILE A 135 2.59 -25.38 16.04
N ALA A 136 2.97 -26.60 16.41
CA ALA A 136 3.84 -26.86 17.58
C ALA A 136 5.27 -26.29 17.43
N LYS A 137 5.71 -26.04 16.19
CA LYS A 137 7.00 -25.39 15.89
C LYS A 137 6.94 -23.86 16.04
N ILE A 138 5.76 -23.25 16.11
CA ILE A 138 5.61 -21.81 16.34
C ILE A 138 6.00 -21.50 17.78
N ARG A 139 7.05 -20.70 17.95
CA ARG A 139 7.59 -20.24 19.23
C ARG A 139 7.84 -18.74 19.21
N GLY A 140 7.55 -18.09 20.34
CA GLY A 140 7.78 -16.69 20.60
C GLY A 140 6.89 -15.73 19.80
N PRO A 141 6.89 -14.45 20.20
CA PRO A 141 6.25 -13.40 19.43
C PRO A 141 6.97 -13.17 18.10
N GLU A 142 6.23 -12.76 17.07
CA GLU A 142 6.78 -12.32 15.80
C GLU A 142 6.57 -10.82 15.62
N LYS A 143 7.67 -10.12 15.35
CA LYS A 143 7.65 -8.70 15.04
C LYS A 143 7.61 -8.52 13.54
N SER A 144 6.62 -7.77 13.06
CA SER A 144 6.50 -7.36 11.67
C SER A 144 6.53 -5.84 11.59
N VAL A 145 7.20 -5.30 10.58
CA VAL A 145 7.23 -3.86 10.33
C VAL A 145 6.12 -3.56 9.33
N GLU A 146 5.17 -2.71 9.73
CA GLU A 146 4.15 -2.18 8.83
C GLU A 146 4.53 -0.76 8.43
N PHE A 147 4.50 -0.45 7.12
CA PHE A 147 4.77 0.91 6.63
C PHE A 147 3.51 1.53 6.05
N ALA A 148 3.09 2.66 6.61
CA ALA A 148 1.98 3.49 6.12
C ALA A 148 2.55 4.65 5.29
N ALA A 149 2.32 4.60 3.98
CA ALA A 149 2.78 5.58 3.03
C ALA A 149 1.86 6.80 3.00
N LYS A 150 2.42 7.97 3.27
CA LYS A 150 1.84 9.28 2.97
C LYS A 150 1.91 9.58 1.47
N GLY A 151 2.94 9.06 0.80
CA GLY A 151 3.05 9.12 -0.66
C GLY A 151 4.15 8.23 -1.23
N VAL A 152 4.07 8.03 -2.54
CA VAL A 152 5.00 7.20 -3.34
C VAL A 152 5.37 7.96 -4.61
N LYS A 153 6.67 8.16 -4.85
CA LYS A 153 7.22 8.75 -6.07
C LYS A 153 7.96 7.68 -6.89
N VAL A 154 7.64 7.57 -8.16
CA VAL A 154 8.35 6.69 -9.11
C VAL A 154 9.67 7.35 -9.50
N LEU A 155 10.79 6.63 -9.37
CA LEU A 155 12.14 7.12 -9.66
C LEU A 155 12.62 6.80 -11.08
#